data_AF-A0A1X0IID8-F1
#
_entry.id   AF-A0A1X0IID8-F1
#
_cell.length_a   1.000
_cell.length_b   1.000
_cell.length_c   1.000
_cell.angle_alpha   90.00
_cell.angle_beta   90.00
_cell.angle_gamma   90.00
#
_symmetry.space_group_name_H-M   'P 1'
#
loop_
_entity.id
_entity.type
_entity.pdbx_description
1 polymer ?
#
loop_
_entity_poly.entity_id
_entity_poly.type
_entity_poly.pdbx_seq_one_letter_code
_entity_poly.pdbx_strand_id
1 'polypeptide(L)' 'MTAVKVYLDFLDANQAAQYLRDKGFVSCTSETIKYLAYEKGQLDRPKIVGTRAYWSRDALDRFVEEL' A
#
# COMPACT_ATOMS: atom_id res chain seq x y z
N MET A 1 -4.92 17.96 16.25
CA MET A 1 -4.10 18.36 15.10
C MET A 1 -3.65 17.10 14.40
N THR A 2 -4.35 16.67 13.35
CA THR A 2 -3.99 15.48 12.60
C THR A 2 -2.81 15.85 11.70
N ALA A 3 -1.60 15.39 12.05
CA ALA A 3 -0.45 15.58 11.20
C ALA A 3 -0.77 14.96 9.83
N VAL A 4 -0.91 15.79 8.80
CA VAL A 4 -1.11 15.32 7.43
C VAL A 4 0.21 14.67 7.02
N LYS A 5 0.31 13.35 7.20
CA LYS A 5 1.45 12.58 6.70
C LYS A 5 1.44 12.73 5.18
N VAL A 6 2.44 13.42 4.65
CA VAL A 6 2.61 13.56 3.22
C VAL A 6 3.20 12.25 2.72
N TYR A 7 2.35 11.41 2.15
CA TYR A 7 2.75 10.19 1.46
C TYR A 7 3.21 10.54 0.04
N LEU A 8 4.32 9.95 -0.38
CA LEU A 8 4.81 10.04 -1.75
C LEU A 8 3.84 9.35 -2.71
N ASP A 9 3.98 9.66 -4.00
CA ASP A 9 3.16 9.04 -5.06
C ASP A 9 3.41 7.51 -5.15
N PHE A 10 4.63 7.09 -4.83
CA PHE A 10 5.05 5.69 -4.75
C PHE A 10 5.51 5.36 -3.34
N LEU A 11 4.94 4.31 -2.77
CA LEU A 11 5.16 3.87 -1.40
C LEU A 11 5.80 2.48 -1.38
N ASP A 12 6.83 2.29 -0.57
CA ASP A 12 7.34 0.94 -0.33
C ASP A 12 6.33 0.09 0.48
N ALA A 13 6.57 -1.21 0.59
CA ALA A 13 5.65 -2.13 1.28
C ALA A 13 5.29 -1.70 2.72
N ASN A 14 6.22 -1.10 3.48
CA ASN A 14 5.94 -0.63 4.84
C ASN A 14 5.13 0.66 4.83
N GLN A 15 5.48 1.61 3.94
CA GLN A 15 4.72 2.84 3.78
C GLN A 15 3.30 2.58 3.27
N ALA A 16 3.13 1.66 2.32
CA ALA A 16 1.83 1.22 1.82
C ALA A 16 0.99 0.60 2.94
N ALA A 17 1.58 -0.28 3.75
CA ALA A 17 0.93 -0.85 4.93
C ALA A 17 0.51 0.24 5.93
N GLN A 18 1.37 1.23 6.19
CA GLN A 18 1.03 2.37 7.04
C GLN A 18 -0.08 3.23 6.44
N TYR A 19 -0.10 3.44 5.12
CA TYR A 19 -1.14 4.19 4.42
C TYR A 19 -2.51 3.51 4.57
N LEU A 20 -2.57 2.18 4.36
CA LEU A 20 -3.81 1.42 4.56
C LEU A 20 -4.26 1.43 6.02
N ARG A 21 -3.34 1.34 7.00
CA ARG A 21 -3.68 1.49 8.42
C ARG A 21 -4.30 2.85 8.73
N ASP A 22 -3.74 3.93 8.17
CA ASP A 22 -4.24 5.29 8.34
C ASP A 22 -5.66 5.44 7.74
N LYS A 23 -5.96 4.69 6.66
CA LYS A 23 -7.29 4.58 6.04
C LYS A 23 -8.29 3.69 6.79
N GLY A 24 -7.87 2.95 7.81
CA GLY A 24 -8.74 2.10 8.64
C GLY A 24 -8.39 0.62 8.68
N PHE A 25 -7.40 0.16 7.90
CA PHE A 25 -6.97 -1.24 7.88
C PHE A 25 -5.92 -1.53 8.96
N VAL A 26 -6.37 -1.63 10.21
CA VAL A 26 -5.53 -1.66 11.42
C VAL A 26 -4.45 -2.76 11.41
N SER A 27 -4.71 -3.90 10.76
CA SER A 27 -3.81 -5.08 10.76
C SER A 27 -2.97 -5.25 9.48
N CYS A 28 -2.94 -4.28 8.57
CA CYS A 28 -2.14 -4.40 7.34
C CYS A 28 -0.63 -4.34 7.64
N THR A 29 0.14 -5.38 7.30
CA THR A 29 1.61 -5.35 7.33
C THR A 29 2.18 -5.33 5.91
N SER A 30 3.49 -5.09 5.78
CA SER A 30 4.18 -5.17 4.49
C SER A 30 4.07 -6.57 3.86
N GLU A 31 3.95 -7.62 4.68
CA GLU A 31 3.64 -8.97 4.22
C GLU A 31 2.22 -9.09 3.70
N THR A 32 1.24 -8.47 4.37
CA THR A 32 -0.15 -8.40 3.88
C THR A 32 -0.22 -7.72 2.51
N ILE A 33 0.50 -6.60 2.32
CA ILE A 33 0.56 -5.90 1.01
C ILE A 33 1.10 -6.83 -0.07
N LYS A 34 2.20 -7.55 0.21
CA LYS A 34 2.77 -8.53 -0.72
C LYS A 34 1.79 -9.67 -1.00
N TYR A 35 1.15 -10.21 0.02
CA TYR A 35 0.14 -11.26 -0.12
C TYR A 35 -1.03 -10.80 -0.98
N LEU A 36 -1.54 -9.59 -0.76
CA LEU A 36 -2.63 -9.02 -1.55
C LEU A 36 -2.27 -8.82 -3.02
N ALA A 37 -1.03 -8.40 -3.30
CA ALA A 37 -0.54 -8.16 -4.66
C ALA A 37 -0.16 -9.45 -5.41
N TYR A 38 0.56 -10.36 -4.76
CA TYR A 38 1.13 -11.54 -5.42
C TYR A 38 0.21 -12.77 -5.35
N GLU A 39 -0.41 -13.02 -4.20
CA GLU A 39 -1.19 -14.24 -3.96
C GLU A 39 -2.67 -14.04 -4.28
N LYS A 40 -3.25 -12.94 -3.79
CA LYS A 40 -4.68 -12.65 -3.99
C LYS A 40 -4.97 -11.93 -5.31
N GLY A 41 -4.01 -11.21 -5.87
CA GLY A 41 -4.20 -10.37 -7.06
C GLY A 41 -5.23 -9.25 -6.88
N GLN A 42 -5.56 -8.89 -5.64
CA GLN A 42 -6.51 -7.82 -5.32
C GLN A 42 -5.85 -6.45 -5.32
N LEU A 43 -4.53 -6.41 -5.11
CA LEU A 43 -3.75 -5.18 -5.21
C LEU A 43 -2.94 -5.24 -6.50
N ASP A 44 -2.80 -4.09 -7.17
CA ASP A 44 -1.98 -4.00 -8.37
C ASP A 44 -0.52 -4.41 -8.09
N ARG A 45 0.17 -4.91 -9.12
CA ARG A 45 1.53 -5.41 -8.93
C ARG A 45 2.46 -4.25 -8.62
N PRO A 46 3.38 -4.41 -7.64
CA PRO A 46 4.33 -3.35 -7.35
C PRO A 46 5.23 -3.08 -8.54
N LYS A 47 5.57 -1.81 -8.71
CA LYS A 47 6.70 -1.40 -9.53
C LYS A 47 7.99 -1.74 -8.80
N ILE A 48 8.79 -2.62 -9.39
CA ILE A 48 10.09 -3.00 -8.84
C ILE A 48 11.13 -1.99 -9.33
N VAL A 49 11.79 -1.30 -8.40
CA VAL A 49 12.90 -0.39 -8.69
C VAL A 49 14.11 -0.86 -7.89
N GLY A 50 15.10 -1.43 -8.60
CA GLY A 50 16.22 -2.13 -7.98
C GLY A 50 15.75 -3.36 -7.21
N THR A 51 16.03 -3.40 -5.91
CA THR A 51 15.65 -4.51 -5.01
C THR A 51 14.38 -4.24 -4.21
N ARG A 52 13.73 -3.08 -4.40
CA ARG A 52 12.56 -2.66 -3.62
C ARG A 52 11.31 -2.64 -4.49
N ALA A 53 10.21 -3.08 -3.89
CA ALA A 53 8.88 -3.05 -4.46
C ALA A 53 8.14 -1.80 -3.98
N TYR A 54 7.59 -1.04 -4.93
CA TYR A 54 6.85 0.18 -4.69
C TYR A 54 5.44 0.09 -5.25
N TRP A 55 4.45 0.53 -4.49
CA TRP A 55 3.06 0.64 -4.91
C TRP A 55 2.69 2.10 -5.11
N SER A 56 1.97 2.37 -6.18
CA SER A 56 1.40 3.69 -6.39
C SER A 56 0.31 3.94 -5.35
N ARG A 57 0.23 5.18 -4.87
CA ARG A 57 -0.83 5.61 -3.96
C ARG A 57 -2.21 5.41 -4.59
N ASP A 58 -2.34 5.68 -5.89
CA ASP A 58 -3.58 5.47 -6.66
C ASP A 58 -4.06 4.01 -6.59
N ALA A 59 -3.15 3.04 -6.75
CA ALA A 59 -3.49 1.63 -6.67
C ALA A 59 -3.97 1.23 -5.26
N LEU A 60 -3.36 1.80 -4.22
CA LEU A 60 -3.81 1.60 -2.84
C LEU A 60 -5.16 2.25 -2.57
N ASP A 61 -5.42 3.45 -3.12
CA ASP A 61 -6.70 4.13 -2.95
C ASP A 61 -7.83 3.36 -3.66
N ARG A 62 -7.60 2.90 -4.90
CA ARG A 62 -8.55 2.02 -5.61
C ARG A 62 -8.85 0.75 -4.83
N PHE A 63 -7.84 0.11 -4.26
CA PHE A 63 -8.05 -1.07 -3.42
C PHE A 63 -8.91 -0.76 -2.19
N VAL A 64 -8.81 0.44 -1.61
CA VAL A 64 -9.67 0.86 -0.49
C VAL A 64 -11.09 1.17 -0.99
N GLU A 65 -11.25 1.73 -2.18
CA GLU A 65 -12.56 2.04 -2.77
C GLU A 65 -13.31 0.80 -3.27
N GLU A 66 -12.59 -0.25 -3.68
CA GLU A 66 -13.17 -1.52 -4.16
C GLU A 66 -13.61 -2.48 -3.03
N LEU A 67 -13.39 -2.12 -1.76
CA LEU A 67 -13.58 -2.97 -0.57
C LEU A 67 -14.87 -2.62 0.19
#